data_AF-A0A060C9A8-F1
#
_entry.id   AF-A0A060C9A8-F1
#
_cell.length_a   1.000
_cell.length_b   1.000
_cell.length_c   1.000
_cell.angle_alpha   90.00
_cell.angle_beta   90.00
_cell.angle_gamma   90.00
#
_symmetry.space_group_name_H-M   'P 1'
#
loop_
_entity.id
_entity.type
_entity.pdbx_description
1 polymer ?
#
loop_
_entity_poly.entity_id
_entity_poly.type
_entity_poly.pdbx_seq_one_letter_code
_entity_poly.pdbx_strand_id
1 'polypeptide(L)'
;MTNAYATLANNGTRNTMRIIDSIRDKYNKTIFITESDREQAISSQGAYLVSNILSDNATRARMFGSSLNVVGVDGQTKSVAVKTGTTDDARDAWTIGYTPDVAVGVWVGNNDNTAMLSGGADMAGPIWQQTIRAAIGTKSPAFVQPDGIVKRTVCTNGG
;
A
#
# COMPACT_ATOMS: atom_id res chain seq x y z
N MET A 1 -5.59 -6.65 -6.52
CA MET A 1 -4.22 -6.36 -6.05
C MET A 1 -4.18 -5.62 -4.71
N THR A 2 -4.92 -4.52 -4.52
CA THR A 2 -4.84 -3.70 -3.30
C THR A 2 -5.06 -4.47 -1.98
N ASN A 3 -5.93 -5.48 -1.95
CA ASN A 3 -6.16 -6.27 -0.72
C ASN A 3 -4.91 -7.03 -0.22
N ALA A 4 -4.00 -7.41 -1.13
CA ALA A 4 -2.73 -8.03 -0.73
C ALA A 4 -1.82 -7.03 0.00
N TYR A 5 -1.78 -5.77 -0.45
CA TYR A 5 -1.06 -4.70 0.23
C TYR A 5 -1.75 -4.27 1.53
N ALA A 6 -3.09 -4.30 1.58
CA ALA A 6 -3.85 -4.12 2.82
C ALA A 6 -3.53 -5.22 3.85
N THR A 7 -3.25 -6.44 3.40
CA THR A 7 -2.78 -7.53 4.27
C THR A 7 -1.42 -7.20 4.89
N LEU A 8 -0.47 -6.65 4.10
CA LEU A 8 0.82 -6.19 4.62
C LEU A 8 0.65 -5.04 5.63
N ALA A 9 -0.23 -4.08 5.31
CA ALA A 9 -0.58 -2.98 6.21
C ALA A 9 -1.14 -3.47 7.55
N ASN A 10 -1.91 -4.56 7.51
CA ASN A 10 -2.59 -5.15 8.66
C ASN A 10 -1.78 -6.29 9.31
N ASN A 11 -0.46 -6.12 9.46
CA ASN A 11 0.45 -7.08 10.12
C ASN A 11 0.33 -8.52 9.59
N GLY A 12 0.05 -8.68 8.29
CA GLY A 12 -0.06 -9.97 7.63
C GLY A 12 -1.42 -10.67 7.74
N THR A 13 -2.38 -10.07 8.45
CA THR A 13 -3.75 -10.58 8.52
C THR A 13 -4.57 -10.09 7.33
N ARG A 14 -5.00 -11.03 6.48
CA ARG A 14 -5.88 -10.78 5.34
C ARG A 14 -7.33 -10.75 5.83
N ASN A 15 -8.03 -9.67 5.52
CA ASN A 15 -9.48 -9.59 5.68
C ASN A 15 -10.16 -9.87 4.34
N THR A 16 -11.32 -10.53 4.37
CA THR A 16 -12.20 -10.61 3.21
C THR A 16 -12.62 -9.21 2.77
N MET A 17 -12.40 -8.87 1.50
CA MET A 17 -12.81 -7.58 0.95
C MET A 17 -14.34 -7.49 0.92
N ARG A 18 -14.88 -6.37 1.37
CA ARG A 18 -16.32 -6.12 1.39
C ARG A 18 -16.63 -4.82 0.68
N ILE A 19 -17.63 -4.87 -0.21
CA ILE A 19 -18.19 -3.68 -0.86
C ILE A 19 -19.52 -3.31 -0.19
N ILE A 20 -20.28 -4.32 0.24
CA ILE A 20 -21.57 -4.17 0.94
C ILE A 20 -21.38 -4.76 2.34
N ASP A 21 -21.67 -3.99 3.39
CA ASP A 21 -21.59 -4.49 4.77
C ASP A 21 -22.89 -5.20 5.19
N SER A 22 -24.03 -4.53 4.99
CA SER A 22 -25.35 -5.12 5.20
C SER A 22 -26.41 -4.47 4.32
N ILE A 23 -27.50 -5.22 4.08
CA ILE A 23 -28.72 -4.73 3.42
C ILE A 23 -29.86 -4.90 4.43
N ARG A 24 -30.60 -3.81 4.67
CA ARG A 24 -31.77 -3.81 5.57
C ARG A 24 -33.01 -3.33 4.83
N ASP A 25 -34.16 -3.83 5.22
CA ASP A 25 -35.45 -3.33 4.72
C ASP A 25 -35.88 -2.02 5.43
N LYS A 26 -37.01 -1.45 5.01
CA LYS A 26 -37.61 -0.25 5.61
C LYS A 26 -38.04 -0.41 7.07
N TYR A 27 -38.11 -1.64 7.56
CA TYR A 27 -38.42 -1.98 8.96
C TYR A 27 -37.15 -2.34 9.75
N ASN A 28 -35.97 -2.08 9.19
CA ASN A 28 -34.66 -2.37 9.77
C ASN A 28 -34.37 -3.88 9.97
N LYS A 29 -35.10 -4.76 9.28
CA LYS A 29 -34.80 -6.20 9.24
C LYS A 29 -33.59 -6.42 8.33
N THR A 30 -32.59 -7.14 8.84
CA THR A 30 -31.41 -7.51 8.06
C THR A 30 -31.78 -8.56 7.02
N ILE A 31 -31.63 -8.22 5.74
CA ILE A 31 -31.83 -9.11 4.59
C ILE A 31 -30.52 -9.85 4.28
N PHE A 32 -29.40 -9.14 4.42
CA PHE A 32 -28.08 -9.64 4.10
C PHE A 32 -27.05 -8.97 5.02
N ILE A 33 -26.07 -9.75 5.46
CA ILE A 33 -24.89 -9.27 6.16
C ILE A 33 -23.69 -10.03 5.60
N THR A 34 -22.60 -9.32 5.30
CA THR A 34 -21.39 -9.96 4.81
C THR A 34 -20.67 -10.65 5.97
N GLU A 35 -20.29 -11.91 5.81
CA GLU A 35 -19.46 -12.62 6.79
C GLU A 35 -18.00 -12.19 6.68
N SER A 36 -17.29 -12.13 7.81
CA SER A 36 -15.89 -11.65 7.85
C SER A 36 -15.06 -12.86 8.14
N ASP A 37 -14.14 -13.15 7.23
CA ASP A 37 -13.05 -14.03 7.55
C ASP A 37 -11.76 -13.23 7.73
N ARG A 38 -10.91 -13.72 8.63
CA ARG A 38 -9.61 -13.16 8.93
C ARG A 38 -8.61 -14.30 8.96
N GLU A 39 -7.61 -14.20 8.10
CA GLU A 39 -6.60 -15.24 7.94
C GLU A 39 -5.21 -14.63 8.08
N GLN A 40 -4.34 -15.25 8.87
CA GLN A 40 -2.93 -14.87 8.92
C GLN A 40 -2.20 -15.40 7.68
N ALA A 41 -2.15 -14.61 6.61
CA ALA A 41 -1.58 -15.03 5.33
C ALA A 41 -0.04 -14.98 5.32
N ILE A 42 0.57 -14.09 6.12
CA ILE A 42 2.02 -14.00 6.34
C ILE A 42 2.26 -13.63 7.80
N SER A 43 3.40 -14.00 8.39
CA SER A 43 3.73 -13.60 9.76
C SER A 43 3.76 -12.08 9.93
N SER A 44 3.45 -11.60 11.14
CA SER A 44 3.52 -10.17 11.45
C SER A 44 4.93 -9.62 11.28
N GLN A 45 5.95 -10.43 11.59
CA GLN A 45 7.36 -10.11 11.36
C GLN A 45 7.66 -9.91 9.86
N GLY A 46 7.19 -10.82 9.01
CA GLY A 46 7.37 -10.71 7.57
C GLY A 46 6.67 -9.48 6.99
N ALA A 47 5.42 -9.25 7.38
CA ALA A 47 4.67 -8.06 6.98
C ALA A 47 5.35 -6.76 7.43
N TYR A 48 5.86 -6.73 8.66
CA TYR A 48 6.60 -5.59 9.19
C TYR A 48 7.89 -5.32 8.42
N LEU A 49 8.71 -6.35 8.16
CA LEU A 49 9.98 -6.19 7.44
C LEU A 49 9.76 -5.66 6.02
N VAL A 50 8.76 -6.19 5.30
CA VAL A 50 8.38 -5.69 3.98
C VAL A 50 7.92 -4.23 4.07
N SER A 51 7.06 -3.91 5.03
CA SER A 51 6.56 -2.54 5.21
C SER A 51 7.67 -1.56 5.60
N ASN A 52 8.61 -1.99 6.43
CA ASN A 52 9.77 -1.21 6.84
C ASN A 52 10.64 -0.86 5.63
N ILE A 53 11.01 -1.86 4.81
CA ILE A 53 11.75 -1.65 3.56
C ILE A 53 10.99 -0.72 2.62
N LEU A 54 9.70 -0.98 2.40
CA LEU A 54 8.90 -0.21 1.47
C LEU A 54 8.61 1.21 1.95
N SER A 55 8.71 1.50 3.25
CA SER A 55 8.47 2.84 3.84
C SER A 55 9.70 3.75 3.84
N ASP A 56 10.89 3.22 3.52
CA ASP A 56 12.14 3.99 3.56
C ASP A 56 12.26 4.95 2.36
N ASN A 57 11.98 6.23 2.60
CA ASN A 57 12.13 7.31 1.61
C ASN A 57 13.57 7.46 1.12
N ALA A 58 14.56 7.35 2.01
CA ALA A 58 15.95 7.63 1.68
C ALA A 58 16.50 6.57 0.72
N THR A 59 16.22 5.30 0.99
CA THR A 59 16.65 4.19 0.14
C THR A 59 16.00 4.25 -1.25
N ARG A 60 14.73 4.68 -1.34
CA ARG A 60 14.02 4.83 -2.62
C ARG A 60 14.47 6.04 -3.45
N ALA A 61 15.01 7.07 -2.80
CA ALA A 61 15.36 8.33 -3.44
C ALA A 61 16.40 8.19 -4.58
N ARG A 62 17.25 7.16 -4.53
CA ARG A 62 18.21 6.88 -5.61
C ARG A 62 17.54 6.65 -6.97
N MET A 63 16.36 6.04 -6.98
CA MET A 63 15.65 5.68 -8.20
C MET A 63 14.53 6.66 -8.53
N PHE A 64 13.82 7.15 -7.51
CA PHE A 64 12.58 7.92 -7.71
C PHE A 64 12.69 9.38 -7.24
N GLY A 65 13.84 9.79 -6.69
CA GLY A 65 13.96 11.08 -6.02
C GLY A 65 12.89 11.23 -4.94
N SER A 66 12.14 12.32 -4.97
CA SER A 66 11.02 12.57 -4.06
C SER A 66 9.64 12.31 -4.68
N SER A 67 9.54 11.76 -5.91
CA SER A 67 8.27 11.69 -6.64
C SER A 67 7.20 10.84 -5.94
N LEU A 68 7.63 9.87 -5.13
CA LEU A 68 6.77 8.98 -4.37
C LEU A 68 6.64 9.34 -2.88
N ASN A 69 7.32 10.41 -2.42
CA ASN A 69 7.21 10.85 -1.03
C ASN A 69 5.85 11.47 -0.79
N VAL A 70 5.19 11.15 0.33
CA VAL A 70 3.88 11.73 0.66
C VAL A 70 4.06 12.83 1.69
N VAL A 71 3.73 14.07 1.31
CA VAL A 71 3.66 15.20 2.24
C VAL A 71 2.20 15.42 2.60
N GLY A 72 1.87 15.38 3.90
CA GLY A 72 0.52 15.57 4.40
C GLY A 72 -0.04 16.97 4.15
N VAL A 73 -1.30 17.17 4.52
CA VAL A 73 -1.91 18.52 4.51
C VAL A 73 -1.30 19.45 5.56
N ASP A 74 -0.65 18.87 6.58
CA ASP A 74 0.10 19.56 7.64
C ASP A 74 1.57 19.88 7.25
N GLY A 75 1.95 19.62 5.99
CA GLY A 75 3.32 19.85 5.51
C GLY A 75 4.35 18.83 6.02
N GLN A 76 3.94 17.82 6.79
CA GLN A 76 4.85 16.80 7.33
C GLN A 76 5.00 15.64 6.34
N THR A 77 6.21 15.12 6.22
CA THR A 77 6.45 13.89 5.46
C THR A 77 5.82 12.71 6.20
N LYS A 78 4.95 11.96 5.52
CA LYS A 78 4.20 10.83 6.08
C LYS A 78 4.96 9.53 5.84
N SER A 79 4.89 8.62 6.83
CA SER A 79 5.42 7.27 6.67
C SER A 79 4.45 6.43 5.85
N VAL A 80 4.82 6.16 4.60
CA VAL A 80 3.98 5.45 3.62
C VAL A 80 4.84 4.41 2.90
N ALA A 81 4.44 3.15 3.03
CA ALA A 81 5.00 2.07 2.23
C ALA A 81 4.46 2.17 0.80
N VAL A 82 5.32 2.12 -0.23
CA VAL A 82 4.85 2.12 -1.63
C VAL A 82 5.72 1.23 -2.49
N LYS A 83 5.07 0.57 -3.46
CA LYS A 83 5.70 -0.18 -4.52
C LYS A 83 5.10 0.20 -5.87
N THR A 84 5.98 0.38 -6.84
CA THR A 84 5.63 0.58 -8.25
C THR A 84 5.68 -0.73 -9.02
N GLY A 85 4.91 -0.84 -10.10
CA GLY A 85 4.97 -1.93 -11.08
C GLY A 85 4.85 -1.36 -12.48
N THR A 86 5.61 -1.91 -13.41
CA THR A 86 5.54 -1.58 -14.84
C THR A 86 5.64 -2.90 -15.58
N THR A 87 4.68 -3.21 -16.46
CA THR A 87 4.79 -4.39 -17.33
C THR A 87 5.76 -4.13 -18.47
N ASP A 88 6.20 -5.19 -19.14
CA ASP A 88 7.02 -5.07 -20.35
C ASP A 88 6.31 -4.19 -21.40
N ASP A 89 7.09 -3.51 -22.23
CA ASP A 89 6.63 -2.50 -23.19
C ASP A 89 5.82 -1.33 -22.58
N ALA A 90 5.86 -1.13 -21.26
CA ALA A 90 5.15 -0.05 -20.55
C ALA A 90 3.64 0.00 -20.84
N ARG A 91 2.98 -1.16 -20.90
CA ARG A 91 1.52 -1.24 -21.16
C ARG A 91 0.68 -0.96 -19.92
N ASP A 92 1.17 -1.40 -18.76
CA ASP A 92 0.54 -1.20 -17.46
C ASP A 92 1.49 -0.51 -16.50
N ALA A 93 0.98 0.50 -15.82
CA ALA A 93 1.66 1.22 -14.77
C ALA A 93 0.85 1.08 -13.48
N TRP A 94 1.45 0.48 -12.47
CA TRP A 94 0.87 0.33 -11.14
C TRP A 94 1.67 1.13 -10.11
N THR A 95 0.95 1.79 -9.20
CA THR A 95 1.52 2.24 -7.93
C THR A 95 0.56 1.85 -6.82
N ILE A 96 1.06 1.06 -5.87
CA ILE A 96 0.27 0.62 -4.71
C ILE A 96 1.05 0.97 -3.45
N GLY A 97 0.39 1.67 -2.56
CA GLY A 97 1.00 2.08 -1.30
C GLY A 97 -0.02 2.23 -0.19
N TYR A 98 0.48 2.21 1.03
CA TYR A 98 -0.33 2.00 2.21
C TYR A 98 0.30 2.59 3.47
N THR A 99 -0.56 2.86 4.44
CA THR A 99 -0.25 3.04 5.86
C THR A 99 -0.96 1.93 6.64
N PRO A 100 -0.71 1.75 7.95
CA PRO A 100 -1.49 0.81 8.78
C PRO A 100 -3.02 0.96 8.67
N ASP A 101 -3.53 2.15 8.33
CA ASP A 101 -4.97 2.44 8.30
C ASP A 101 -5.59 2.27 6.91
N VAL A 102 -4.84 2.45 5.82
CA VAL A 102 -5.40 2.49 4.46
C VAL A 102 -4.40 2.00 3.42
N ALA A 103 -4.90 1.27 2.42
CA ALA A 103 -4.15 0.90 1.23
C ALA A 103 -4.82 1.48 -0.02
N VAL A 104 -4.03 2.10 -0.88
CA VAL A 104 -4.47 2.69 -2.15
C VAL A 104 -3.66 2.05 -3.27
N GLY A 105 -4.35 1.51 -4.27
CA GLY A 105 -3.74 0.99 -5.49
C GLY A 105 -4.27 1.75 -6.70
N VAL A 106 -3.36 2.21 -7.55
CA VAL A 106 -3.67 2.89 -8.81
C VAL A 106 -3.06 2.11 -9.95
N TRP A 107 -3.85 1.95 -11.01
CA TRP A 107 -3.42 1.45 -12.30
C TRP A 107 -3.70 2.51 -13.36
N VAL A 108 -2.77 2.63 -14.31
CA VAL A 108 -2.92 3.41 -15.53
C VAL A 108 -2.46 2.53 -16.70
N GLY A 109 -3.23 2.56 -17.78
CA GLY A 109 -2.97 1.83 -19.02
C GLY A 109 -3.89 2.32 -20.12
N ASN A 110 -3.55 2.04 -21.38
CA ASN A 110 -4.42 2.33 -22.51
C ASN A 110 -5.45 1.21 -22.69
N ASN A 111 -6.71 1.55 -22.94
CA ASN A 111 -7.79 0.56 -23.09
C ASN A 111 -7.59 -0.40 -24.27
N ASP A 112 -6.82 0.01 -25.28
CA ASP A 112 -6.44 -0.80 -26.44
C ASP A 112 -5.10 -1.54 -26.26
N ASN A 113 -4.55 -1.52 -25.04
CA ASN A 113 -3.28 -2.13 -24.66
C ASN A 113 -2.05 -1.57 -25.40
N THR A 114 -2.16 -0.40 -26.04
CA THR A 114 -0.99 0.27 -26.62
C THR A 114 -0.01 0.72 -25.53
N ALA A 115 1.28 0.78 -25.86
CA ALA A 115 2.33 1.20 -24.94
C ALA A 115 2.14 2.65 -24.45
N MET A 116 2.44 2.89 -23.18
CA MET A 116 2.52 4.24 -22.61
C MET A 116 3.93 4.82 -22.73
N LEU A 117 4.06 6.10 -22.37
CA LEU A 117 5.34 6.83 -22.41
C LEU A 117 6.28 6.49 -21.23
N SER A 118 5.75 6.01 -20.10
CA SER A 118 6.53 5.65 -18.91
C SER A 118 5.78 4.62 -18.04
N GLY A 119 6.34 4.29 -16.87
CA GLY A 119 5.87 3.24 -15.97
C GLY A 119 5.15 3.70 -14.70
N GLY A 120 5.07 2.80 -13.73
CA GLY A 120 4.34 2.96 -12.46
C GLY A 120 4.61 4.27 -11.73
N ALA A 121 5.88 4.65 -11.58
CA ALA A 121 6.28 5.82 -10.81
C ALA A 121 5.80 7.14 -11.42
N ASP A 122 5.84 7.27 -12.76
CA ASP A 122 5.54 8.52 -13.44
C ASP A 122 4.08 8.62 -13.86
N MET A 123 3.46 7.49 -14.25
CA MET A 123 2.08 7.46 -14.75
C MET A 123 1.08 7.29 -13.61
N ALA A 124 1.22 6.22 -12.80
CA ALA A 124 0.30 5.92 -11.71
C ALA A 124 0.67 6.63 -10.40
N GLY A 125 1.95 6.93 -10.19
CA GLY A 125 2.49 7.51 -8.97
C GLY A 125 1.86 8.84 -8.56
N PRO A 126 1.72 9.84 -9.47
CA PRO A 126 1.12 11.13 -9.13
C PRO A 126 -0.35 11.02 -8.70
N ILE A 127 -1.13 10.17 -9.38
CA ILE A 127 -2.53 9.91 -9.04
C ILE A 127 -2.61 9.23 -7.68
N TRP A 128 -1.77 8.21 -7.46
CA TRP A 128 -1.68 7.51 -6.18
C TRP A 128 -1.32 8.48 -5.03
N GLN A 129 -0.31 9.31 -5.22
CA GLN A 129 0.19 10.24 -4.20
C GLN A 129 -0.91 11.23 -3.77
N GLN A 130 -1.64 11.81 -4.73
CA GLN A 130 -2.77 12.69 -4.43
C GLN A 130 -3.88 11.94 -3.69
N THR A 131 -4.22 10.73 -4.13
CA THR A 131 -5.29 9.92 -3.56
C THR A 131 -4.98 9.52 -2.12
N ILE A 132 -3.79 8.99 -1.86
CA ILE A 132 -3.41 8.56 -0.51
C ILE A 132 -3.22 9.74 0.43
N ARG A 133 -2.68 10.87 -0.05
CA ARG A 133 -2.58 12.11 0.74
C ARG A 133 -3.97 12.58 1.20
N ALA A 134 -4.96 12.55 0.31
CA ALA A 134 -6.33 12.89 0.66
C ALA A 134 -6.93 11.88 1.66
N ALA A 135 -6.69 10.59 1.47
CA ALA A 135 -7.23 9.53 2.32
C ALA A 135 -6.68 9.56 3.76
N ILE A 136 -5.39 9.85 3.94
CA ILE A 136 -4.76 9.87 5.27
C ILE A 136 -4.99 11.20 6.01
N GLY A 137 -5.21 12.30 5.29
CA GLY A 137 -5.36 13.63 5.88
C GLY A 137 -4.14 14.02 6.72
N THR A 138 -4.34 14.24 8.02
CA THR A 138 -3.27 14.53 8.99
C THR A 138 -2.69 13.28 9.65
N LYS A 139 -3.33 12.11 9.49
CA LYS A 139 -2.89 10.86 10.13
C LYS A 139 -1.50 10.45 9.63
N SER A 140 -0.69 9.92 10.52
CA SER A 140 0.61 9.33 10.20
C SER A 140 0.91 8.12 11.09
N PRO A 141 0.08 7.07 11.04
CA PRO A 141 0.30 5.88 11.86
C PRO A 141 1.64 5.23 11.51
N ALA A 142 2.39 4.85 12.55
CA ALA A 142 3.68 4.19 12.40
C ALA A 142 3.51 2.69 12.16
N PHE A 143 4.39 2.10 11.34
CA PHE A 143 4.55 0.65 11.29
C PHE A 143 5.24 0.20 12.58
N VAL A 144 4.50 -0.46 13.47
CA VAL A 144 5.02 -0.91 14.77
C VAL A 144 5.76 -2.23 14.59
N GLN A 145 6.99 -2.30 15.12
CA GLN A 145 7.79 -3.53 15.08
C GLN A 145 7.14 -4.59 16.00
N PRO A 146 6.76 -5.77 15.48
CA PRO A 146 6.26 -6.86 16.32
C PRO A 146 7.40 -7.54 17.08
N ASP A 147 7.04 -8.29 18.12
CA ASP A 147 7.98 -9.12 18.87
C ASP A 147 8.63 -10.19 17.98
N GLY A 148 9.81 -10.66 18.40
CA GLY A 148 10.55 -11.70 17.68
C GLY A 148 11.36 -11.20 16.47
N ILE A 149 11.33 -9.91 16.15
CA ILE A 149 12.29 -9.31 15.23
C ILE A 149 13.66 -9.21 15.91
N VAL A 150 14.66 -9.88 15.33
CA VAL A 150 16.05 -9.87 15.81
C VAL A 150 16.88 -8.95 14.91
N LYS A 151 17.60 -8.01 15.51
CA LYS A 151 18.58 -7.18 14.80
C LYS A 151 19.94 -7.88 14.84
N ARG A 152 20.62 -7.94 13.70
CA ARG A 152 21.97 -8.49 13.59
C ARG A 152 22.87 -7.47 12.89
N THR A 153 24.09 -7.34 13.38
CA THR A 153 25.14 -6.61 12.68
C THR A 153 25.67 -7.51 11.57
N VAL A 154 25.68 -7.01 10.34
CA VAL A 154 26.20 -7.71 9.16
C VAL A 154 27.30 -6.88 8.53
N CYS A 155 28.30 -7.54 7.94
CA CYS A 155 29.32 -6.85 7.14
C CYS A 155 28.67 -6.37 5.84
N THR A 156 28.99 -5.14 5.41
CA THR A 156 28.44 -4.55 4.18
C THR A 156 28.83 -5.32 2.90
N ASN A 157 29.86 -6.16 2.95
CA ASN A 157 30.42 -6.90 1.81
C ASN A 157 30.41 -8.44 2.02
N GLY A 158 29.34 -9.05 2.53
CA GLY A 158 29.34 -10.53 2.64
C GLY A 158 28.10 -11.22 3.21
N GLY A 159 27.25 -10.50 3.95
CA GLY A 159 26.12 -11.12 4.66
C GLY A 159 26.52 -11.78 5.98
#